data_AF-A0A7D5KUZ8-F1
#
_entry.id   AF-A0A7D5KUZ8-F1
#
_cell.length_a   1.000
_cell.length_b   1.000
_cell.length_c   1.000
_cell.angle_alpha   90.00
_cell.angle_beta   90.00
_cell.angle_gamma   90.00
#
_symmetry.space_group_name_H-M   'P 1'
#
loop_
_entity.id
_entity.type
_entity.pdbx_description
1 polymer ?
#
loop_
_entity_poly.entity_id
_entity_poly.type
_entity_poly.pdbx_seq_one_letter_code
_entity_poly.pdbx_strand_id
1 'polypeptide(L)' 'MKPAPRVCPRCGATDSYRARYTTGGGWRVSHYVCDECGRRHDPREEAGTG' A
#
# COMPACT_ATOMS: atom_id res chain seq x y z
N MET A 1 7.24 -5.77 -8.94
CA MET A 1 6.47 -5.33 -7.76
C MET A 1 6.78 -3.86 -7.53
N LYS A 2 5.78 -2.99 -7.39
CA LYS A 2 6.03 -1.59 -7.02
C LYS A 2 6.19 -1.51 -5.49
N PRO A 3 7.23 -0.83 -4.97
CA PRO A 3 7.40 -0.67 -3.53
C PRO A 3 6.32 0.24 -2.96
N ALA A 4 6.02 0.10 -1.67
CA ALA A 4 5.11 0.99 -0.97
C ALA A 4 5.63 2.44 -1.02
N PRO A 5 4.74 3.44 -1.03
CA PRO A 5 5.13 4.82 -0.86
C PRO A 5 5.80 5.00 0.50
N ARG A 6 6.94 5.70 0.49
CA ARG A 6 7.68 6.02 1.72
C ARG A 6 6.96 7.05 2.58
N VAL A 7 6.04 7.82 2.02
CA VAL A 7 5.30 8.86 2.74
C VAL A 7 3.82 8.76 2.42
N CYS A 8 2.99 8.81 3.45
CA CYS A 8 1.55 8.83 3.27
C CYS A 8 1.09 10.19 2.76
N PRO A 9 0.42 10.29 1.59
CA PRO A 9 -0.03 11.57 1.05
C PRO A 9 -1.18 12.20 1.86
N ARG A 10 -1.76 11.47 2.81
CA ARG A 10 -2.87 11.95 3.64
C ARG A 10 -2.44 12.50 4.98
N CYS A 11 -1.64 11.74 5.74
CA CYS A 11 -1.19 12.16 7.07
C CYS A 11 0.28 12.64 7.09
N GLY A 12 1.03 12.47 6.00
CA GLY A 12 2.45 12.82 5.94
C GLY A 12 3.38 11.82 6.66
N ALA A 13 2.84 10.71 7.19
CA ALA A 13 3.63 9.73 7.92
C ALA A 13 4.63 9.00 7.02
N THR A 14 5.86 8.86 7.51
CA THR A 14 6.99 8.24 6.78
C THR A 14 7.17 6.78 7.20
N ASP A 15 7.42 5.90 6.23
CA ASP A 15 7.64 4.46 6.40
C ASP A 15 6.54 3.72 7.19
N SER A 16 5.35 4.31 7.31
CA SER A 16 4.29 3.83 8.20
C SER A 16 3.34 2.84 7.50
N TYR A 17 3.72 2.25 6.36
CA TYR A 17 2.87 1.37 5.57
C TYR A 17 3.14 -0.11 5.87
N ARG A 18 2.09 -0.84 6.25
CA ARG A 18 2.12 -2.29 6.43
C ARG A 18 1.57 -3.02 5.21
N ALA A 19 2.32 -4.00 4.72
CA ALA A 19 1.88 -4.88 3.64
C ALA A 19 0.81 -5.87 4.14
N ARG A 20 -0.26 -6.03 3.36
CA ARG A 20 -1.28 -7.05 3.56
C ARG A 20 -1.22 -8.04 2.41
N TYR A 21 -1.21 -9.32 2.77
CA TYR A 21 -1.10 -10.43 1.83
C TYR A 21 -2.47 -11.11 1.72
N THR A 22 -2.87 -11.52 0.52
CA THR A 22 -4.03 -12.40 0.35
C THR A 22 -3.57 -13.79 -0.03
N THR A 23 -4.29 -14.79 0.44
CA THR A 23 -3.95 -16.22 0.26
C THR A 23 -4.56 -16.84 -0.99
N GLY A 24 -5.28 -16.07 -1.83
CA GLY A 24 -6.09 -16.57 -2.95
C GLY A 24 -5.38 -16.85 -4.27
N GLY A 25 -4.04 -16.89 -4.32
CA GLY A 25 -3.31 -17.12 -5.59
C GLY A 25 -1.79 -17.02 -5.50
N GLY A 26 -1.21 -17.18 -4.31
CA GLY A 26 0.21 -17.01 -4.02
C GLY A 26 0.48 -15.92 -2.97
N TRP A 27 1.64 -15.96 -2.32
CA TRP A 27 2.10 -14.96 -1.34
C TRP A 27 2.40 -13.62 -2.01
N ARG A 28 1.36 -12.90 -2.41
CA ARG A 28 1.48 -11.59 -3.04
C ARG A 28 0.92 -10.52 -2.12
N VAL A 29 1.63 -9.40 -2.03
CA VAL A 29 1.11 -8.21 -1.37
C VAL A 29 -0.10 -7.74 -2.18
N SER A 30 -1.25 -7.67 -1.53
CA SER A 30 -2.47 -7.20 -2.15
C SER A 30 -2.63 -5.70 -2.01
N HIS A 31 -2.35 -5.16 -0.83
CA HIS A 31 -2.40 -3.72 -0.57
C HIS A 31 -1.52 -3.35 0.62
N TYR A 32 -1.21 -2.06 0.73
CA TYR A 32 -0.52 -1.46 1.86
C TYR A 32 -1.51 -0.64 2.68
N VAL A 33 -1.35 -0.65 4.00
CA VAL A 33 -2.18 0.15 4.91
C VAL A 33 -1.27 1.03 5.75
N CYS A 34 -1.53 2.34 5.76
CA CYS A 34 -0.85 3.25 6.67
C CYS A 34 -1.30 2.95 8.11
N ASP A 35 -0.35 2.71 9.03
CA ASP A 35 -0.62 2.42 10.43
C ASP A 35 -1.18 3.64 11.17
N GLU A 36 -0.68 4.84 10.82
CA GLU A 36 -1.08 6.11 11.46
C GLU A 36 -2.52 6.52 11.13
N CYS A 37 -2.90 6.46 9.85
CA CYS A 37 -4.20 6.97 9.40
C CYS A 37 -5.14 5.90 8.81
N GLY A 38 -4.71 4.64 8.72
CA GLY A 38 -5.50 3.54 8.17
C GLY A 38 -5.70 3.58 6.65
N ARG A 39 -5.02 4.48 5.93
CA ARG A 39 -5.20 4.64 4.47
C ARG A 39 -4.72 3.39 3.72
N ARG A 40 -5.61 2.82 2.90
CA ARG A 40 -5.28 1.76 1.95
C ARG A 40 -4.61 2.33 0.71
N HIS A 41 -3.64 1.60 0.21
CA HIS A 41 -2.88 1.90 -0.98
C HIS A 41 -2.65 0.61 -1.77
N ASP A 42 -3.22 0.56 -2.96
CA ASP A 42 -3.23 -0.63 -3.80
C ASP A 42 -2.12 -0.50 -4.85
N PRO A 43 -1.02 -1.28 -4.75
CA PRO A 43 0.13 -1.16 -5.65
C PRO A 43 -0.19 -1.57 -7.10
N ARG A 44 -1.37 -2.15 -7.33
CA ARG A 44 -1.89 -2.55 -8.63
C ARG A 44 -2.71 -1.43 -9.30
N GLU A 45 -3.34 -0.55 -8.52
CA GLU A 45 -4.26 0.48 -9.04
C GLU A 45 -3.55 1.76 -9.47
N GLU A 46 -2.37 2.07 -8.92
CA GLU A 46 -1.54 3.21 -9.34
C GLU A 46 -0.82 3.04 -10.70
N ALA A 47 -1.37 2.21 -11.58
CA ALA A 47 -0.96 2.13 -12.99
C ALA A 47 -2.01 2.76 -13.93
N GLY A 48 -3.11 3.31 -13.42
CA GLY A 48 -4.28 3.67 -14.22
C GLY A 48 -4.93 5.02 -13.92
N THR A 49 -4.18 6.06 -13.58
CA THR A 49 -4.73 7.43 -13.57
C THR A 49 -3.77 8.38 -14.26
N GLY A 50 -4.00 8.53 -15.57
CA GLY A 50 -3.62 9.72 -16.32
C GLY A 50 -4.71 10.77 -16.25
#